data_AF-A0A9E7F0J5-F1
#
_entry.id   AF-A0A9E7F0J5-F1
#
_cell.length_a   1.000
_cell.length_b   1.000
_cell.length_c   1.000
_cell.angle_alpha   90.00
_cell.angle_beta   90.00
_cell.angle_gamma   90.00
#
_symmetry.space_group_name_H-M   'P 1'
#
loop_
_entity.id
_entity.type
_entity.pdbx_description
1 polymer ?
#
loop_
_entity_poly.entity_id
_entity_poly.type
_entity_poly.pdbx_seq_one_letter_code
_entity_poly.pdbx_strand_id
1 'polypeptide(L)'
;MTAFEHHGSDPRFNKLFNDSMRNHSTILIKQLLETYCGFDDVKVLVDVGGGTGATLNMITSRHPHIKGINFDLPLVIASAPTNPGVEHVSGDMFESISSGGDAIFKRCLRFCWTNEQCARILKNCWKALPEEGKVIVVEYLLPVILKPDSRSQGIFPLDIGMMIHTGGRERTQEEFEAMAKEAGSTGFKATYISLAILGFWGSQSR
;
A
#
# COMPACT_ATOMS: atom_id res chain seq x y z
N MET A 1 10.33 4.57 22.09
CA MET A 1 9.31 3.57 21.74
C MET A 1 8.64 4.05 20.48
N THR A 2 8.85 3.38 19.35
CA THR A 2 8.18 3.69 18.09
C THR A 2 6.69 3.32 18.19
N ALA A 3 5.83 3.88 17.32
CA ALA A 3 4.42 3.51 17.29
C ALA A 3 4.22 1.99 17.11
N PHE A 4 5.08 1.35 16.33
CA PHE A 4 5.08 -0.11 16.10
C PHE A 4 5.49 -0.91 17.35
N GLU A 5 6.50 -0.44 18.10
CA GLU A 5 6.87 -1.06 19.38
C GLU A 5 5.75 -0.92 20.42
N HIS A 6 5.04 0.22 20.43
CA HIS A 6 3.90 0.42 21.33
C HIS A 6 2.73 -0.50 21.00
N HIS A 7 2.44 -0.74 19.71
CA HIS A 7 1.44 -1.73 19.28
C HIS A 7 1.72 -3.14 19.82
N GLY A 8 3.00 -3.53 19.94
CA GLY A 8 3.37 -4.82 20.52
C GLY A 8 3.16 -4.89 22.03
N SER A 9 3.15 -3.75 22.72
CA SER A 9 3.10 -3.66 24.18
C SER A 9 1.70 -3.53 24.79
N ASP A 10 0.71 -3.01 24.05
CA ASP A 10 -0.68 -2.86 24.52
C ASP A 10 -1.67 -3.60 23.59
N PRO A 11 -2.14 -4.80 23.99
CA PRO A 11 -3.09 -5.58 23.21
C PRO A 11 -4.44 -4.88 22.96
N ARG A 12 -4.90 -4.03 23.89
CA ARG A 12 -6.17 -3.28 23.74
C ARG A 12 -6.01 -2.20 22.69
N PHE A 13 -4.91 -1.46 22.73
CA PHE A 13 -4.60 -0.44 21.73
C PHE A 13 -4.39 -1.07 20.35
N ASN A 14 -3.64 -2.17 20.29
CA ASN A 14 -3.42 -2.94 19.06
C ASN A 14 -4.74 -3.34 18.38
N LYS A 15 -5.68 -3.91 19.17
CA LYS A 15 -7.01 -4.28 18.68
C LYS A 15 -7.80 -3.08 18.15
N LEU A 16 -7.86 -1.99 18.92
CA LEU A 16 -8.57 -0.76 18.53
C LEU A 16 -7.99 -0.17 17.23
N PHE A 17 -6.66 -0.11 17.12
CA PHE A 17 -5.97 0.38 15.94
C PHE A 17 -6.29 -0.48 14.72
N ASN A 18 -6.19 -1.81 14.85
CA ASN A 18 -6.46 -2.74 13.75
C ASN A 18 -7.93 -2.67 13.29
N ASP A 19 -8.89 -2.61 14.22
CA ASP A 19 -10.31 -2.48 13.88
C ASP A 19 -10.61 -1.15 13.16
N SER A 20 -9.99 -0.05 13.62
CA SER A 20 -10.12 1.28 13.00
C SER A 20 -9.53 1.29 11.58
N MET A 21 -8.33 0.76 11.42
CA MET A 21 -7.66 0.63 10.12
C MET A 21 -8.46 -0.28 9.18
N ARG A 22 -9.04 -1.38 9.68
CA ARG A 22 -9.88 -2.27 8.87
C ARG A 22 -11.12 -1.53 8.34
N ASN A 23 -11.86 -0.83 9.19
CA ASN A 23 -13.07 -0.13 8.77
C ASN A 23 -12.76 0.97 7.73
N HIS A 24 -11.73 1.76 7.99
CA HIS A 24 -11.26 2.78 7.04
C HIS A 24 -10.83 2.15 5.71
N SER A 25 -10.12 1.03 5.78
CA SER A 25 -9.70 0.26 4.62
C SER A 25 -10.85 -0.25 3.77
N THR A 26 -11.88 -0.81 4.41
CA THR A 26 -13.02 -1.37 3.68
C THR A 26 -13.73 -0.33 2.82
N ILE A 27 -13.88 0.92 3.31
CA ILE A 27 -14.54 1.98 2.55
C ILE A 27 -13.72 2.35 1.31
N LEU A 28 -12.42 2.60 1.49
CA LEU A 28 -11.53 2.98 0.38
C LEU A 28 -11.39 1.88 -0.65
N ILE A 29 -11.21 0.62 -0.22
CA ILE A 29 -11.04 -0.51 -1.14
C ILE A 29 -12.33 -0.82 -1.90
N LYS A 30 -13.52 -0.58 -1.33
CA LYS A 30 -14.77 -0.68 -2.10
C LYS A 30 -14.80 0.34 -3.24
N GLN A 31 -14.50 1.61 -2.95
CA GLN A 31 -14.43 2.67 -3.97
C GLN A 31 -13.36 2.39 -5.02
N LEU A 32 -12.22 1.85 -4.58
CA LEU A 32 -11.13 1.38 -5.45
C LEU A 32 -11.66 0.37 -6.47
N LEU A 33 -12.29 -0.70 -5.99
CA LEU A 33 -12.78 -1.80 -6.83
C LEU A 33 -13.96 -1.41 -7.74
N GLU A 34 -14.62 -0.28 -7.50
CA GLU A 34 -15.67 0.27 -8.36
C GLU A 34 -15.12 1.03 -9.57
N THR A 35 -13.94 1.63 -9.46
CA THR A 35 -13.42 2.61 -10.44
C THR A 35 -12.09 2.21 -11.06
N TYR A 36 -11.34 1.32 -10.41
CA TYR A 36 -10.02 0.88 -10.83
C TYR A 36 -10.08 -0.42 -11.63
N CYS A 37 -9.75 -0.34 -12.92
CA CYS A 37 -9.64 -1.50 -13.81
C CYS A 37 -8.23 -2.11 -13.87
N GLY A 38 -7.25 -1.59 -13.13
CA GLY A 38 -5.86 -2.04 -13.24
C GLY A 38 -5.57 -3.42 -12.63
N PHE A 39 -6.60 -4.11 -12.13
CA PHE A 39 -6.52 -5.50 -11.66
C PHE A 39 -6.93 -6.51 -12.74
N ASP A 40 -7.54 -6.09 -13.84
CA ASP A 40 -8.18 -7.00 -14.81
C ASP A 40 -7.19 -7.90 -15.59
N ASP A 41 -5.95 -7.46 -15.73
CA ASP A 41 -4.83 -8.13 -16.39
C ASP A 41 -3.86 -8.80 -15.40
N VAL A 42 -4.13 -8.73 -14.10
CA VAL A 42 -3.28 -9.28 -13.04
C VAL A 42 -3.62 -10.76 -12.83
N LYS A 43 -2.60 -11.62 -12.73
CA LYS A 43 -2.79 -13.05 -12.39
C LYS A 43 -2.36 -13.36 -10.96
N VAL A 44 -1.29 -12.71 -10.48
CA VAL A 44 -0.74 -12.93 -9.14
C VAL A 44 -0.44 -11.59 -8.47
N LEU A 45 -1.25 -11.23 -7.48
CA LEU A 45 -1.13 -9.98 -6.75
C LEU A 45 -0.46 -10.18 -5.39
N VAL A 46 0.65 -9.50 -5.15
CA VAL A 46 1.34 -9.50 -3.84
C VAL A 46 0.97 -8.25 -3.06
N ASP A 47 0.28 -8.38 -1.93
CA ASP A 47 -0.03 -7.26 -1.01
C ASP A 47 1.09 -7.14 0.04
N VAL A 48 1.93 -6.11 -0.09
CA VAL A 48 3.11 -5.91 0.77
C VAL A 48 2.76 -5.05 1.98
N GLY A 49 2.91 -5.61 3.18
CA GLY A 49 2.39 -5.02 4.41
C GLY A 49 0.85 -5.11 4.47
N GLY A 50 0.28 -6.20 3.95
CA GLY A 50 -1.17 -6.41 3.86
C GLY A 50 -1.83 -6.78 5.19
N GLY A 51 -1.08 -6.88 6.28
CA GLY A 51 -1.56 -7.18 7.62
C GLY A 51 -2.23 -8.55 7.69
N THR A 52 -3.48 -8.57 8.14
CA THR A 52 -4.30 -9.78 8.21
C THR A 52 -4.84 -10.22 6.84
N GLY A 53 -4.47 -9.56 5.74
CA GLY A 53 -4.90 -9.89 4.37
C GLY A 53 -6.31 -9.45 4.01
N ALA A 54 -6.95 -8.60 4.82
CA ALA A 54 -8.35 -8.19 4.60
C ALA A 54 -8.56 -7.45 3.26
N THR A 55 -7.62 -6.58 2.89
CA THR A 55 -7.64 -5.84 1.61
C THR A 55 -7.52 -6.81 0.43
N LEU A 56 -6.52 -7.67 0.46
CA LEU A 56 -6.29 -8.64 -0.59
C LEU A 56 -7.45 -9.63 -0.75
N ASN A 57 -8.09 -10.03 0.36
CA ASN A 57 -9.30 -10.84 0.33
C ASN A 57 -10.46 -10.14 -0.40
N MET A 58 -10.63 -8.82 -0.20
CA MET A 58 -11.64 -8.05 -0.93
C MET A 58 -11.34 -7.99 -2.44
N ILE A 59 -10.08 -7.80 -2.81
CA ILE A 59 -9.65 -7.73 -4.21
C ILE A 59 -9.87 -9.08 -4.91
N THR A 60 -9.37 -10.18 -4.32
CA THR A 60 -9.51 -11.54 -4.87
C THR A 60 -10.97 -12.02 -4.91
N SER A 61 -11.81 -11.60 -3.94
CA SER A 61 -13.25 -11.86 -3.98
C SER A 61 -13.94 -11.18 -5.17
N ARG A 62 -13.48 -9.97 -5.56
CA ARG A 62 -14.03 -9.22 -6.70
C ARG A 62 -13.44 -9.67 -8.05
N HIS A 63 -12.20 -10.16 -8.04
CA HIS A 63 -11.45 -10.65 -9.19
C HIS A 63 -10.99 -12.11 -8.93
N PRO A 64 -11.88 -13.11 -9.04
CA PRO A 64 -11.55 -14.50 -8.68
C PRO A 64 -10.46 -15.17 -9.53
N HIS A 65 -10.05 -14.54 -10.63
CA HIS A 65 -8.94 -15.00 -11.45
C HIS A 65 -7.57 -14.67 -10.85
N ILE A 66 -7.50 -13.73 -9.89
CA ILE A 66 -6.27 -13.33 -9.22
C ILE A 66 -5.94 -14.31 -8.10
N LYS A 67 -4.70 -14.79 -8.09
CA LYS A 67 -4.10 -15.45 -6.93
C LYS A 67 -3.46 -14.39 -6.03
N GLY A 68 -3.87 -14.32 -4.77
CA GLY A 68 -3.33 -13.36 -3.82
C GLY A 68 -2.16 -13.93 -3.02
N ILE A 69 -1.11 -13.13 -2.81
CA ILE A 69 -0.06 -13.36 -1.82
C ILE A 69 -0.09 -12.21 -0.81
N ASN A 70 -0.51 -12.46 0.42
CA ASN A 70 -0.42 -11.49 1.51
C ASN A 70 0.96 -11.60 2.17
N PHE A 71 1.77 -10.55 2.06
CA PHE A 71 3.14 -10.51 2.56
C PHE A 71 3.26 -9.53 3.73
N ASP A 72 3.64 -10.03 4.91
CA ASP A 72 3.86 -9.19 6.10
C ASP A 72 4.87 -9.83 7.06
N LEU A 73 5.16 -9.18 8.19
CA LEU A 73 6.07 -9.70 9.21
C LEU A 73 5.56 -11.04 9.79
N PRO A 74 6.46 -11.94 10.22
CA PRO A 74 6.09 -13.25 10.74
C PRO A 74 5.04 -13.23 11.86
N LEU A 75 5.17 -12.28 12.82
CA LEU A 75 4.24 -12.14 13.93
C LEU A 75 2.83 -11.74 13.46
N VAL A 76 2.73 -10.93 12.41
CA VAL A 76 1.46 -10.47 11.85
C VAL A 76 0.79 -11.62 11.10
N ILE A 77 1.55 -12.28 10.22
CA ILE A 77 1.07 -13.42 9.43
C ILE A 77 0.60 -14.58 10.31
N ALA A 78 1.27 -14.84 11.44
CA ALA A 78 0.86 -15.88 12.39
C ALA A 78 -0.56 -15.68 12.96
N SER A 79 -1.06 -14.44 12.95
CA SER A 79 -2.41 -14.08 13.41
C SER A 79 -3.43 -13.88 12.28
N ALA A 80 -3.02 -14.03 11.01
CA ALA A 80 -3.87 -13.80 9.87
C ALA A 80 -4.88 -14.97 9.69
N PRO A 81 -6.18 -14.69 9.47
CA PRO A 81 -7.16 -15.72 9.20
C PRO A 81 -6.93 -16.30 7.79
N THR A 82 -7.24 -17.60 7.61
CA THR A 82 -7.22 -18.21 6.27
C THR A 82 -8.28 -17.56 5.38
N ASN A 83 -7.84 -17.06 4.22
CA ASN A 83 -8.73 -16.48 3.21
C ASN A 83 -8.63 -17.30 1.91
N PRO A 84 -9.75 -17.79 1.33
CA PRO A 84 -9.72 -18.54 0.08
C PRO A 84 -9.07 -17.74 -1.05
N GLY A 85 -8.14 -18.35 -1.80
CA GLY A 85 -7.43 -17.68 -2.89
C GLY A 85 -6.29 -16.75 -2.47
N VAL A 86 -6.00 -16.67 -1.16
CA VAL A 86 -4.88 -15.90 -0.60
C VAL A 86 -3.89 -16.84 0.09
N GLU A 87 -2.63 -16.76 -0.33
CA GLU A 87 -1.50 -17.37 0.36
C GLU A 87 -0.87 -16.35 1.32
N HIS A 88 -0.49 -16.81 2.51
CA HIS A 88 0.18 -15.98 3.50
C HIS A 88 1.68 -16.27 3.50
N VAL A 89 2.49 -15.25 3.22
CA VAL A 89 3.95 -15.35 3.19
C VAL A 89 4.54 -14.36 4.19
N SER A 90 5.39 -14.85 5.08
CA SER A 90 6.06 -13.99 6.06
C SER A 90 7.43 -13.52 5.55
N GLY A 91 7.79 -12.28 5.82
CA GLY A 91 9.14 -11.76 5.56
C GLY A 91 9.30 -10.30 5.96
N ASP A 92 10.46 -9.72 5.65
CA ASP A 92 10.74 -8.30 5.85
C ASP A 92 10.91 -7.61 4.49
N MET A 93 10.00 -6.68 4.18
CA MET A 93 10.02 -5.91 2.93
C MET A 93 11.26 -5.03 2.75
N PHE A 94 12.00 -4.73 3.83
CA PHE A 94 13.29 -4.02 3.74
C PHE A 94 14.42 -4.93 3.27
N GLU A 95 14.30 -6.25 3.46
CA GLU A 95 15.27 -7.23 2.99
C GLU A 95 14.89 -7.73 1.59
N SER A 96 13.71 -8.34 1.46
CA SER A 96 13.22 -8.88 0.20
C SER A 96 11.70 -9.03 0.21
N ILE A 97 11.10 -9.03 -0.98
CA ILE A 97 9.66 -9.28 -1.17
C ILE A 97 9.52 -10.59 -1.93
N SER A 98 8.45 -11.35 -1.64
CA SER A 98 8.16 -12.61 -2.33
C SER A 98 8.12 -12.40 -3.84
N SER A 99 8.94 -13.18 -4.57
CA SER A 99 8.89 -13.23 -6.03
C SER A 99 7.68 -14.04 -6.49
N GLY A 100 7.32 -13.89 -7.77
CA GLY A 100 6.24 -14.67 -8.42
C GLY A 100 4.93 -13.91 -8.63
N GLY A 101 4.82 -12.68 -8.13
CA GLY A 101 3.75 -11.74 -8.49
C GLY A 101 3.99 -11.09 -9.85
N ASP A 102 2.93 -10.83 -10.61
CA ASP A 102 2.95 -9.93 -11.78
C ASP A 102 2.49 -8.51 -11.41
N ALA A 103 1.88 -8.33 -10.24
CA ALA A 103 1.66 -7.04 -9.63
C ALA A 103 1.96 -7.04 -8.12
N ILE A 104 2.48 -5.91 -7.62
CA ILE A 104 2.62 -5.63 -6.20
C ILE A 104 1.65 -4.53 -5.82
N PHE A 105 0.79 -4.80 -4.86
CA PHE A 105 -0.05 -3.82 -4.21
C PHE A 105 0.64 -3.33 -2.94
N LYS A 106 0.77 -2.01 -2.79
CA LYS A 106 1.25 -1.39 -1.57
C LYS A 106 0.33 -0.26 -1.18
N ARG A 107 -0.30 -0.38 -0.02
CA ARG A 107 -1.04 0.70 0.58
C ARG A 107 -0.26 1.34 1.72
N CYS A 108 -0.48 2.64 1.92
CA CYS A 108 0.08 3.38 3.05
C CYS A 108 1.60 3.19 3.19
N LEU A 109 2.30 3.19 2.04
CA LEU A 109 3.74 3.25 1.95
C LEU A 109 4.33 4.39 2.77
N ARG A 110 3.62 5.51 2.95
CA ARG A 110 4.19 6.72 3.52
C ARG A 110 3.79 7.09 4.92
N PHE A 111 2.61 6.65 5.34
CA PHE A 111 2.16 6.78 6.72
C PHE A 111 3.15 6.19 7.72
N CYS A 112 4.01 5.27 7.29
CA CYS A 112 4.82 4.46 8.17
C CYS A 112 6.33 4.73 8.09
N TRP A 113 6.83 5.41 7.03
CA TRP A 113 8.24 5.32 6.64
C TRP A 113 8.84 6.62 6.13
N THR A 114 10.16 6.83 6.34
CA THR A 114 10.92 7.96 5.78
C THR A 114 11.08 7.87 4.26
N ASN A 115 11.62 8.91 3.63
CA ASN A 115 11.88 8.93 2.18
C ASN A 115 12.81 7.77 1.76
N GLU A 116 13.89 7.58 2.51
CA GLU A 116 14.92 6.57 2.26
C GLU A 116 14.35 5.17 2.41
N GLN A 117 13.51 4.96 3.42
CA GLN A 117 12.79 3.71 3.66
C GLN A 117 11.78 3.43 2.55
N CYS A 118 11.00 4.41 2.11
CA CYS A 118 10.08 4.26 0.98
C CYS A 118 10.82 3.88 -0.30
N ALA A 119 11.93 4.57 -0.60
CA ALA A 119 12.76 4.27 -1.76
C ALA A 119 13.34 2.86 -1.68
N ARG A 120 13.78 2.40 -0.50
CA ARG A 120 14.25 1.02 -0.29
C ARG A 120 13.16 -0.01 -0.53
N ILE A 121 11.95 0.22 0.02
CA ILE A 121 10.80 -0.67 -0.19
C ILE A 121 10.45 -0.74 -1.68
N LEU A 122 10.33 0.41 -2.36
CA LEU A 122 10.00 0.45 -3.79
C LEU A 122 11.06 -0.24 -4.64
N LYS A 123 12.35 -0.05 -4.35
CA LYS A 123 13.44 -0.78 -5.02
C LYS A 123 13.30 -2.29 -4.85
N ASN A 124 12.92 -2.77 -3.67
CA ASN A 124 12.67 -4.18 -3.44
C ASN A 124 11.41 -4.68 -4.18
N CYS A 125 10.36 -3.86 -4.29
CA CYS A 125 9.18 -4.19 -5.08
C CYS A 125 9.57 -4.40 -6.55
N TRP A 126 10.32 -3.46 -7.13
CA TRP A 126 10.77 -3.55 -8.52
C TRP A 126 11.67 -4.76 -8.79
N LYS A 127 12.52 -5.14 -7.83
CA LYS A 127 13.35 -6.35 -7.95
C LYS A 127 12.54 -7.65 -7.89
N ALA A 128 11.39 -7.67 -7.22
CA ALA A 128 10.55 -8.85 -7.07
C ALA A 128 9.61 -9.09 -8.27
N LEU A 129 9.46 -8.08 -9.14
CA LEU A 129 8.57 -8.11 -10.30
C LEU A 129 9.29 -8.59 -11.58
N PRO A 130 8.55 -9.23 -12.50
CA PRO A 130 9.02 -9.43 -13.87
C PRO A 130 9.13 -8.11 -14.64
N GLU A 131 9.70 -8.14 -15.85
CA GLU A 131 9.95 -6.96 -16.70
C GLU A 131 8.66 -6.17 -17.04
N GLU A 132 7.54 -6.86 -17.22
CA GLU A 132 6.21 -6.29 -17.48
C GLU A 132 5.38 -6.08 -16.20
N GLY A 133 5.98 -6.31 -15.03
CA GLY A 133 5.28 -6.20 -13.76
C GLY A 133 4.93 -4.76 -13.38
N LYS A 134 3.99 -4.62 -12.45
CA LYS A 134 3.53 -3.31 -11.98
C LYS A 134 3.46 -3.18 -10.47
N VAL A 135 3.80 -2.00 -9.96
CA VAL A 135 3.55 -1.61 -8.57
C VAL A 135 2.32 -0.69 -8.53
N ILE A 136 1.35 -1.03 -7.69
CA ILE A 136 0.10 -0.31 -7.46
C ILE A 136 0.19 0.31 -6.07
N VAL A 137 0.32 1.64 -6.00
CA VAL A 137 0.44 2.36 -4.73
C VAL A 137 -0.84 3.12 -4.43
N VAL A 138 -1.55 2.77 -3.36
CA VAL A 138 -2.75 3.50 -2.87
C VAL A 138 -2.35 4.45 -1.76
N GLU A 139 -2.44 5.75 -2.01
CA GLU A 139 -2.10 6.80 -1.05
C GLU A 139 -3.03 8.01 -1.12
N TYR A 140 -3.02 8.80 -0.06
CA TYR A 140 -3.50 10.18 -0.10
C TYR A 140 -2.44 11.06 -0.77
N LEU A 141 -2.86 12.04 -1.57
CA LEU A 141 -1.93 13.07 -2.07
C LEU A 141 -2.31 14.41 -1.49
N LEU A 142 -1.28 15.22 -1.22
CA LEU A 142 -1.47 16.64 -0.94
C LEU A 142 -1.92 17.35 -2.22
N PRO A 143 -3.02 18.12 -2.16
CA PRO A 143 -3.36 19.02 -3.24
C PRO A 143 -2.30 20.13 -3.33
N VAL A 144 -1.86 20.42 -4.56
CA VAL A 144 -0.89 21.51 -4.83
C VAL A 144 -1.49 22.89 -4.50
N ILE A 145 -2.81 23.04 -4.66
CA ILE A 145 -3.54 24.26 -4.33
C ILE A 145 -4.45 23.98 -3.14
N LEU A 146 -4.20 24.69 -2.05
CA LEU A 146 -5.03 24.60 -0.85
C LEU A 146 -6.31 25.38 -1.06
N LYS A 147 -7.44 24.67 -1.04
CA LYS A 147 -8.77 25.28 -1.01
C LYS A 147 -9.41 24.96 0.33
N PRO A 148 -10.23 25.87 0.90
CA PRO A 148 -11.00 25.58 2.11
C PRO A 148 -12.19 24.66 1.78
N ASP A 149 -11.92 23.53 1.11
CA ASP A 149 -12.88 22.48 0.82
C ASP A 149 -12.72 21.31 1.81
N SER A 150 -13.76 20.50 1.91
CA SER A 150 -13.81 19.35 2.82
C SER A 150 -12.70 18.33 2.56
N ARG A 151 -12.18 18.26 1.32
CA ARG A 151 -11.06 17.40 0.93
C ARG A 151 -9.76 17.85 1.58
N SER A 152 -9.40 19.12 1.41
CA SER A 152 -8.16 19.67 1.95
C SER A 152 -8.21 19.65 3.49
N GLN A 153 -9.36 19.99 4.08
CA GLN A 153 -9.56 19.95 5.53
C GLN A 153 -9.48 18.55 6.15
N GLY A 154 -9.74 17.48 5.39
CA GLY A 154 -9.66 16.09 5.88
C GLY A 154 -8.25 15.51 5.86
N ILE A 155 -7.39 15.91 4.91
CA ILE A 155 -6.03 15.38 4.74
C ILE A 155 -5.07 15.96 5.77
N PHE A 156 -5.22 17.22 6.16
CA PHE A 156 -4.27 17.87 7.08
C PHE A 156 -4.23 17.30 8.50
N PRO A 157 -5.36 17.00 9.17
CA PRO A 157 -5.31 16.35 10.48
C PRO A 157 -4.67 14.96 10.43
N LEU A 158 -4.84 14.25 9.31
CA LEU A 158 -4.16 12.98 9.07
C LEU A 158 -2.65 13.21 8.90
N ASP A 159 -2.23 14.13 8.04
CA ASP A 159 -0.80 14.45 7.82
C ASP A 159 -0.08 14.87 9.11
N ILE A 160 -0.67 15.78 9.89
CA ILE A 160 -0.13 16.24 11.18
C ILE A 160 -0.08 15.08 12.17
N GLY A 161 -1.17 14.30 12.27
CA GLY A 161 -1.21 13.12 13.12
C GLY A 161 -0.10 12.14 12.78
N MET A 162 0.19 11.95 11.50
CA MET A 162 1.16 10.97 11.03
C MET A 162 2.59 11.46 11.17
N MET A 163 2.84 12.75 10.94
CA MET A 163 4.11 13.39 11.26
C MET A 163 4.51 13.17 12.73
N ILE A 164 3.55 13.32 13.65
CA ILE A 164 3.81 13.15 15.10
C ILE A 164 4.14 11.70 15.46
N HIS A 165 3.47 10.72 14.84
CA HIS A 165 3.57 9.31 15.26
C HIS A 165 4.65 8.51 14.51
N THR A 166 4.98 8.88 13.28
CA THR A 166 5.87 8.08 12.40
C THR A 166 6.95 8.91 11.71
N GLY A 167 6.89 10.24 11.79
CA GLY A 167 7.75 11.11 10.97
C GLY A 167 7.36 11.13 9.48
N GLY A 168 6.20 10.59 9.14
CA GLY A 168 5.63 10.64 7.80
C GLY A 168 5.27 12.07 7.38
N ARG A 169 5.20 12.30 6.06
CA ARG A 169 4.54 13.48 5.47
C ARG A 169 3.80 13.05 4.21
N GLU A 170 2.63 13.62 3.98
CA GLU A 170 1.94 13.47 2.71
C GLU A 170 2.76 14.11 1.58
N ARG A 171 2.49 13.72 0.34
CA ARG A 171 3.27 14.15 -0.83
C ARG A 171 2.40 14.58 -2.00
N THR A 172 2.96 15.41 -2.86
CA THR A 172 2.33 15.72 -4.14
C THR A 172 2.55 14.58 -5.13
N GLN A 173 1.81 14.60 -6.24
CA GLN A 173 1.94 13.61 -7.31
C GLN A 173 3.36 13.60 -7.90
N GLU A 174 3.97 14.77 -8.06
CA GLU A 174 5.31 14.95 -8.64
C GLU A 174 6.39 14.27 -7.79
N GLU A 175 6.25 14.33 -6.46
CA GLU A 175 7.19 13.67 -5.56
C GLU A 175 7.09 12.15 -5.61
N PHE A 176 5.87 11.61 -5.77
CA PHE A 176 5.68 10.17 -6.00
C PHE A 176 6.25 9.73 -7.35
N GLU A 177 6.08 10.53 -8.39
CA GLU A 177 6.66 10.27 -9.69
C GLU A 177 8.19 10.24 -9.65
N ALA A 178 8.80 11.24 -8.99
CA ALA A 178 10.25 11.30 -8.81
C ALA A 178 10.79 10.08 -8.06
N MET A 179 10.11 9.68 -6.98
CA MET A 179 10.49 8.51 -6.18
C MET A 179 10.37 7.20 -6.97
N ALA A 180 9.32 7.05 -7.77
CA ALA A 180 9.14 5.87 -8.61
C ALA A 180 10.26 5.78 -9.67
N LYS A 181 10.61 6.90 -10.33
CA LYS A 181 11.75 6.96 -11.26
C LYS A 181 13.06 6.56 -10.59
N GLU A 182 13.35 7.10 -9.41
CA GLU A 182 14.57 6.77 -8.67
C GLU A 182 14.63 5.30 -8.22
N ALA A 183 13.46 4.68 -8.01
CA ALA A 183 13.35 3.27 -7.65
C ALA A 183 13.54 2.30 -8.83
N GLY A 184 13.70 2.80 -10.07
CA GLY A 184 14.00 2.00 -11.25
C GLY A 184 12.84 1.83 -12.24
N SER A 185 11.85 2.69 -12.15
CA SER A 185 10.62 2.60 -12.91
C SER A 185 10.74 3.36 -14.26
N THR A 186 10.08 2.91 -15.36
CA THR A 186 10.02 3.57 -16.72
C THR A 186 8.82 4.46 -17.22
N GLY A 187 7.52 4.26 -16.88
CA GLY A 187 6.49 5.36 -16.88
C GLY A 187 5.43 5.42 -15.74
N PHE A 188 5.08 6.63 -15.24
CA PHE A 188 4.11 6.89 -14.14
C PHE A 188 2.70 7.23 -14.63
N LYS A 189 1.66 6.64 -14.03
CA LYS A 189 0.26 7.05 -14.23
C LYS A 189 -0.44 7.26 -12.91
N ALA A 190 -1.10 8.40 -12.71
CA ALA A 190 -1.98 8.64 -11.56
C ALA A 190 -3.45 8.44 -11.96
N THR A 191 -4.24 7.70 -11.16
CA THR A 191 -5.72 7.67 -11.27
C THR A 191 -6.37 8.04 -9.96
N TYR A 192 -7.36 8.91 -10.05
CA TYR A 192 -8.09 9.44 -8.92
C TYR A 192 -9.33 8.56 -8.70
N ILE A 193 -9.42 7.93 -7.53
CA ILE A 193 -10.52 7.04 -7.14
C ILE A 193 -11.56 7.81 -6.31
N SER A 194 -11.06 8.66 -5.40
CA SER A 194 -11.78 9.39 -4.36
C SER A 194 -10.77 10.37 -3.71
N LEU A 195 -10.88 10.74 -2.44
CA LEU A 195 -9.88 11.53 -1.69
C LEU A 195 -8.44 10.94 -1.71
N ALA A 196 -8.21 9.78 -2.36
CA ALA A 196 -6.94 9.10 -2.55
C ALA A 196 -6.65 8.87 -4.05
N ILE A 197 -5.36 8.86 -4.40
CA ILE A 197 -4.87 8.66 -5.77
C ILE A 197 -3.98 7.44 -5.82
N LEU A 198 -4.09 6.72 -6.94
CA LEU A 198 -3.30 5.55 -7.28
C LEU A 198 -2.21 5.90 -8.28
N GLY A 199 -0.96 5.56 -7.99
CA GLY A 199 0.11 5.47 -9.00
C GLY A 199 0.17 4.07 -9.65
N PHE A 200 0.34 3.99 -10.98
CA PHE A 200 0.54 2.76 -11.78
C PHE A 200 1.82 2.87 -12.62
N TRP A 201 2.44 1.73 -13.00
CA TRP A 201 3.57 1.63 -13.95
C TRP A 201 3.56 0.29 -14.73
N GLY A 202 4.26 0.24 -15.87
CA GLY A 202 4.64 -0.98 -16.62
C GLY A 202 5.73 -0.75 -17.70
N SER A 203 6.58 -1.78 -17.91
CA SER A 203 7.67 -2.06 -18.88
C SER A 203 9.04 -1.35 -18.74
N GLN A 204 10.04 -2.09 -18.23
CA GLN A 204 11.47 -1.76 -18.38
C GLN A 204 11.90 -1.75 -19.86
N SER A 205 12.78 -0.83 -20.24
CA SER A 205 13.71 -1.02 -21.36
C SER A 205 15.11 -0.80 -20.82
N ARG A 206 15.99 -1.79 -21.03
CA ARG A 206 17.42 -1.72 -20.71
C ARG A 206 18.12 -0.53 -21.34
#